data_AF-A0A8X7P0Q3-F1
#
_entry.id   AF-A0A8X7P0Q3-F1
#
_cell.length_a   1.000
_cell.length_b   1.000
_cell.length_c   1.000
_cell.angle_alpha   90.00
_cell.angle_beta   90.00
_cell.angle_gamma   90.00
#
_symmetry.space_group_name_H-M   'P 1'
#
loop_
_entity.id
_entity.type
_entity.pdbx_description
1 polymer ?
#
loop_
_entity_poly.entity_id
_entity_poly.type
_entity_poly.pdbx_seq_one_letter_code
_entity_poly.pdbx_strand_id
1 'polypeptide(L)' 'MLLFWDVLDLHKLEIWCAEISLERHKEKGEIRGNIVWSEVVMTLDPLPHQPHCKILYTLPLNL' A
#
# COMPACT_ATOMS: atom_id res chain seq x y z
N MET A 1 6.95 3.82 4.12
CA MET A 1 5.51 3.66 4.38
C MET A 1 4.77 3.94 3.08
N LEU A 2 3.94 2.99 2.66
CA LEU A 2 3.12 3.07 1.46
C LEU A 2 1.66 3.24 1.87
N LEU A 3 0.98 4.24 1.31
CA LEU A 3 -0.46 4.39 1.42
C LEU A 3 -1.09 4.08 0.06
N PHE A 4 -2.11 3.24 0.09
CA PHE A 4 -2.91 2.91 -1.10
C PHE A 4 -4.35 2.66 -0.66
N TRP A 5 -5.27 2.68 -1.62
CA TRP A 5 -6.67 2.36 -1.38
C TRP A 5 -7.13 1.29 -2.35
N ASP A 6 -8.16 0.54 -1.96
CA ASP A 6 -8.88 -0.34 -2.86
C ASP A 6 -10.39 -0.32 -2.60
N VAL A 7 -11.15 -0.66 -3.63
CA VAL A 7 -12.60 -0.80 -3.57
C VAL A 7 -12.90 -2.27 -3.36
N LEU A 8 -13.21 -2.66 -2.13
CA LEU A 8 -13.53 -4.05 -1.79
C LEU A 8 -14.98 -4.41 -2.09
N ASP A 9 -15.86 -3.42 -2.16
CA ASP A 9 -17.28 -3.57 -2.50
C ASP A 9 -17.80 -2.32 -3.21
N LEU A 10 -18.91 -2.43 -3.95
CA LEU A 10 -19.58 -1.32 -4.64
C LEU A 10 -19.97 -0.16 -3.72
N HIS A 11 -19.94 -0.40 -2.40
CA HIS A 11 -20.39 0.51 -1.35
C HIS A 11 -19.28 0.94 -0.39
N LYS A 12 -18.02 0.51 -0.58
CA LYS A 12 -16.96 0.83 0.37
C LYS A 12 -15.57 0.95 -0.27
N LEU A 13 -14.96 2.13 -0.10
CA LEU A 13 -13.55 2.36 -0.37
C LEU A 13 -12.77 2.23 0.94
N GLU A 14 -11.70 1.44 0.95
CA GLU A 14 -10.83 1.30 2.13
C GLU A 14 -9.42 1.78 1.82
N ILE A 15 -8.87 2.57 2.74
CA ILE A 15 -7.48 3.02 2.72
C ILE A 15 -6.67 2.11 3.63
N TRP A 16 -5.61 1.57 3.05
CA TRP A 16 -4.70 0.64 3.68
C TRP A 16 -3.31 1.27 3.77
N CYS A 17 -2.54 0.81 4.76
CA CYS A 17 -1.13 1.14 4.87
C CYS A 17 -0.30 -0.15 4.86
N ALA A 18 0.87 -0.06 4.23
CA ALA A 18 1.87 -1.09 4.33
C ALA A 18 3.23 -0.47 4.62
N GLU A 19 3.95 -1.07 5.54
CA GLU A 19 5.38 -0.86 5.67
C GLU A 19 6.11 -1.87 4.80
N ILE A 20 7.04 -1.38 3.98
CA ILE A 20 7.82 -2.19 3.05
C ILE A 20 9.28 -1.94 3.36
N SER A 21 10.00 -3.00 3.72
CA SER A 21 11.45 -2.98 3.91
C SER A 21 12.11 -3.81 2.80
N LEU A 22 12.98 -3.21 2.00
CA LEU A 22 13.68 -3.89 0.90
C LEU A 22 15.20 -3.83 1.12
N GLU A 23 15.87 -4.94 0.88
CA GLU A 23 17.32 -5.06 0.85
C GLU A 23 17.78 -5.61 -0.50
N ARG A 24 18.92 -5.11 -0.99
CA ARG A 24 19.51 -5.59 -2.24
C ARG A 24 20.68 -6.53 -1.94
N HIS A 25 20.50 -7.80 -2.28
CA HIS A 25 21.54 -8.82 -2.13
C HIS A 25 22.47 -8.80 -3.36
N LYS A 26 23.52 -7.98 -3.28
CA LYS A 26 24.44 -7.67 -4.39
C LYS A 26 25.06 -8.91 -5.05
N GLU A 27 25.31 -9.96 -4.28
CA GLU A 27 25.97 -11.18 -4.76
C GLU A 27 25.10 -12.03 -5.69
N LYS A 28 23.78 -11.97 -5.52
CA LYS A 28 22.82 -12.76 -6.32
C LYS A 28 21.98 -11.90 -7.26
N GLY A 29 22.14 -10.58 -7.23
CA GLY A 29 21.29 -9.64 -7.96
C GLY A 29 19.83 -9.67 -7.49
N GLU A 30 19.56 -10.19 -6.30
CA GLU A 30 18.21 -10.32 -5.76
C GLU A 30 17.83 -9.08 -4.95
N ILE A 31 16.54 -8.76 -4.94
CA ILE A 31 15.94 -7.83 -3.97
C ILE A 31 15.04 -8.67 -3.08
N ARG A 32 15.27 -8.58 -1.77
CA ARG A 32 14.47 -9.27 -0.75
C ARG A 32 13.84 -8.24 0.16
N GLY A 33 12.83 -8.65 0.90
CA GLY A 33 12.16 -7.72 1.79
C GLY A 33 10.97 -8.32 2.50
N ASN A 34 10.37 -7.48 3.33
CA ASN A 34 9.17 -7.79 4.08
C ASN A 34 8.10 -6.73 3.79
N ILE A 35 6.85 -7.16 3.82
CA ILE A 35 5.69 -6.29 3.74
C ILE A 35 4.85 -6.55 4.99
N VAL A 36 4.68 -5.51 5.80
CA VAL A 36 3.80 -5.55 6.98
C VAL A 36 2.58 -4.69 6.66
N TRP A 37 1.42 -5.33 6.56
CA TRP A 37 0.15 -4.65 6.32
C TRP A 37 -0.41 -4.12 7.65
N SER A 38 -0.95 -2.90 7.63
CA SER A 38 -1.82 -2.43 8.70
C SER A 38 -3.23 -2.99 8.52
N GLU A 39 -4.05 -2.88 9.56
CA GLU A 39 -5.51 -2.90 9.40
C GLU A 39 -5.98 -1.68 8.59
N VAL A 40 -7.26 -1.67 8.21
CA VAL A 40 -7.89 -0.55 7.50
C VAL A 40 -7.71 0.74 8.29
N VAL A 41 -7.05 1.72 7.69
CA VAL A 41 -6.77 3.02 8.34
C VAL A 41 -7.97 3.96 8.22
N MET A 42 -8.71 3.85 7.11
CA MET A 42 -9.89 4.68 6.85
C MET A 42 -10.86 3.98 5.91
N THR A 43 -12.16 4.24 6.10
CA THR A 43 -13.25 3.82 5.22
C THR A 43 -13.93 5.07 4.65
N LEU A 44 -14.29 5.03 3.37
CA LEU A 44 -15.00 6.09 2.67
C LEU A 44 -16.13 5.51 1.82
N ASP A 45 -17.18 6.30 1.59
CA ASP A 45 -18.20 5.97 0.62
C ASP A 45 -17.62 6.03 -0.81
N PRO A 46 -17.93 5.07 -1.68
CA PRO A 46 -17.32 4.97 -2.99
C PRO A 46 -17.83 6.08 -3.92
N LEU A 47 -16.90 6.70 -4.64
CA LEU A 47 -17.24 7.66 -5.67
C LEU A 47 -17.70 6.92 -6.95
N PRO A 48 -18.64 7.47 -7.75
CA PRO A 48 -19.27 6.76 -8.87
C PRO A 48 -18.33 6.23 -9.97
N HIS A 49 -17.07 6.69 -10.04
CA HIS A 49 -16.15 6.44 -11.15
C HIS A 49 -14.69 6.28 -10.70
N GLN A 50 -14.39 5.40 -9.73
CA GLN A 50 -13.01 5.20 -9.27
C GLN A 50 -12.36 3.98 -9.93
N PRO A 51 -11.21 4.14 -10.63
CA PRO A 51 -10.38 3.03 -11.05
C PRO A 51 -9.81 2.28 -9.84
N HIS A 52 -9.70 0.96 -9.95
CA HIS A 52 -9.07 0.10 -8.94
C HIS A 52 -7.64 0.54 -8.63
N CYS A 53 -7.28 0.44 -7.35
CA CYS A 53 -5.96 0.63 -6.74
C CYS A 53 -5.11 1.81 -7.27
N LYS A 54 -5.05 2.93 -6.53
CA LYS A 54 -4.07 4.00 -6.75
C LYS A 54 -3.15 4.13 -5.55
N ILE A 55 -1.85 4.25 -5.83
CA ILE A 55 -0.84 4.58 -4.83
C ILE A 55 -1.00 6.07 -4.50
N LEU A 56 -1.23 6.36 -3.23
CA LEU A 56 -1.40 7.73 -2.74
C LEU A 56 -0.06 8.41 -2.48
N TYR A 57 0.83 7.68 -1.84
CA TYR A 57 2.03 8.27 -1.27
C TYR A 57 3.07 7.20 -0.97
N THR A 58 4.31 7.50 -1.35
CA THR A 58 5.49 6.73 -1.00
C THR A 58 6.46 7.66 -0.26
N LEU A 59 6.82 7.27 0.96
CA LEU A 59 7.91 7.93 1.69
C LEU A 59 8.96 6.88 2.08
N PRO A 60 10.25 7.12 1.76
CA PRO A 60 11.32 6.34 2.35
C PRO A 60 11.36 6.61 3.86
N LEU A 61 11.22 5.56 4.68
CA LEU A 61 11.59 5.68 6.09
C LEU A 61 13.11 5.62 6.16
N ASN A 62 13.75 6.75 6.44
CA ASN A 62 15.11 6.76 6.96
C ASN A 62 15.01 6.39 8.44
N LEU A 63 15.05 5.08 8.74
CA LEU A 63 15.19 4.54 10.11
C LEU A 63 16.66 4.44 10.47
#